data_AF-A0A7V6HDY9-F1
#
_entry.id   AF-A0A7V6HDY9-F1
#
_cell.length_a   1.000
_cell.length_b   1.000
_cell.length_c   1.000
_cell.angle_alpha   90.00
_cell.angle_beta   90.00
_cell.angle_gamma   90.00
#
_symmetry.space_group_name_H-M   'P 1'
#
loop_
_entity.id
_entity.type
_entity.pdbx_description
1 polymer ?
#
loop_
_entity_poly.entity_id
_entity_poly.type
_entity_poly.pdbx_seq_one_letter_code
_entity_poly.pdbx_strand_id
1 'polypeptide(L)'
;MPVYDYEATSPKQQCPRCANGFEYVQSIHDPRLTACPDCGAPVRRVITAPAIGRSKSKLDDRAKAAGFTKLKRLGKGEYEKMY
;
A
#
# COMPACT_ATOMS: atom_id res chain seq x y z
N MET A 1 0.14 10.59 -11.49
CA MET A 1 -0.53 9.39 -12.04
C MET A 1 -0.82 8.45 -10.88
N PRO A 2 -2.09 8.09 -10.63
CA PRO A 2 -2.44 7.12 -9.59
C PRO A 2 -1.96 5.70 -9.92
N VAL A 3 -1.80 4.90 -8.85
CA VAL A 3 -1.54 3.45 -8.94
C VAL A 3 -2.82 2.72 -8.53
N TYR A 4 -3.18 1.69 -9.31
CA TYR A 4 -4.34 0.85 -9.04
C TYR A 4 -3.93 -0.61 -8.97
N ASP A 5 -4.55 -1.34 -8.04
CA ASP A 5 -4.35 -2.79 -7.90
C ASP A 5 -5.36 -3.55 -8.75
N TYR A 6 -4.90 -4.58 -9.45
CA TYR A 6 -5.72 -5.46 -10.27
C TYR A 6 -5.46 -6.93 -9.94
N GLU A 7 -6.50 -7.74 -9.99
CA GLU A 7 -6.46 -9.18 -9.73
C GLU A 7 -7.27 -9.94 -10.79
N ALA A 8 -6.87 -11.17 -11.10
CA ALA A 8 -7.65 -12.07 -11.96
C ALA A 8 -9.04 -12.34 -11.37
N THR A 9 -10.05 -12.35 -12.23
CA THR A 9 -11.43 -12.68 -11.82
C THR A 9 -11.67 -14.19 -11.77
N SER A 10 -10.91 -14.96 -12.56
CA SER A 10 -11.08 -16.41 -12.68
C SER A 10 -9.79 -17.16 -12.31
N PRO A 11 -9.81 -18.05 -11.32
CA PRO A 11 -8.64 -18.86 -10.95
C PRO A 11 -8.18 -19.83 -12.05
N LYS A 12 -9.05 -20.15 -13.01
CA LYS A 12 -8.75 -21.05 -14.14
C LYS A 12 -8.01 -20.34 -15.28
N GLN A 13 -8.12 -19.02 -15.37
CA GLN A 13 -7.51 -18.19 -16.41
C GLN A 13 -6.73 -17.10 -15.70
N GLN A 14 -5.50 -17.42 -15.30
CA GLN A 14 -4.60 -16.49 -14.63
C GLN A 14 -3.14 -16.85 -14.93
N CYS A 15 -2.29 -15.84 -14.98
CA CYS A 15 -0.84 -15.99 -14.93
C CYS A 15 -0.33 -15.72 -13.51
N PRO A 16 0.93 -16.06 -13.20
CA PRO A 16 1.51 -15.82 -11.87
C PRO A 16 1.44 -14.36 -11.40
N ARG A 17 1.43 -13.39 -12.33
CA ARG A 17 1.29 -11.96 -12.02
C ARG A 17 -0.12 -11.59 -11.59
N CYS A 18 -1.14 -11.89 -12.42
CA CYS A 18 -2.51 -11.51 -12.09
C CYS A 18 -3.15 -12.38 -11.01
N ALA A 19 -2.62 -13.59 -10.76
CA ALA A 19 -3.06 -14.47 -9.68
C ALA A 19 -2.76 -13.91 -8.29
N ASN A 20 -1.63 -13.22 -8.12
CA ASN A 20 -1.23 -12.60 -6.84
C ASN A 20 -1.69 -11.14 -6.71
N GLY A 21 -2.33 -10.61 -7.75
CA GLY A 21 -2.56 -9.18 -7.90
C GLY A 21 -1.32 -8.41 -8.35
N PHE A 22 -1.53 -7.32 -9.07
CA PHE A 22 -0.44 -6.44 -9.51
C PHE A 22 -0.87 -4.97 -9.48
N GLU A 23 0.13 -4.12 -9.27
CA GLU A 23 0.01 -2.67 -9.36
C GLU A 23 0.13 -2.23 -10.83
N TYR A 24 -0.73 -1.29 -11.23
CA TYR A 24 -0.71 -0.69 -12.55
C TYR A 24 -0.87 0.83 -12.43
N VAL A 25 0.09 1.55 -13.02
CA VAL A 25 0.06 3.01 -13.05
C VAL A 25 -0.81 3.45 -14.23
N GLN A 26 -1.86 4.21 -13.96
CA GLN A 26 -2.85 4.61 -14.97
C GLN A 26 -3.28 6.06 -14.75
N SER A 27 -3.69 6.77 -15.82
CA SER A 27 -4.31 8.09 -15.66
C SER A 27 -5.69 7.96 -15.01
N ILE A 28 -6.11 8.96 -14.24
CA ILE A 28 -7.47 8.96 -13.67
C ILE A 28 -8.56 9.06 -14.75
N HIS A 29 -8.20 9.54 -15.95
CA HIS A 29 -9.10 9.67 -17.10
C HIS A 29 -9.15 8.43 -17.98
N ASP A 30 -8.23 7.48 -17.79
CA ASP A 30 -8.20 6.27 -18.60
C ASP A 30 -9.30 5.29 -18.16
N PRO A 31 -9.86 4.50 -19.08
CA PRO A 31 -10.78 3.43 -18.74
C PRO A 31 -10.06 2.34 -17.94
N ARG A 32 -10.79 1.70 -17.01
CA ARG A 32 -10.25 0.59 -16.20
C ARG A 32 -9.78 -0.56 -17.09
N LEU A 33 -8.66 -1.20 -16.73
CA LEU A 33 -8.27 -2.48 -17.32
C LEU A 33 -9.35 -3.54 -17.07
N THR A 34 -9.69 -4.27 -18.14
CA THR A 34 -10.58 -5.45 -18.12
C THR A 34 -9.84 -6.75 -18.41
N ALA A 35 -8.64 -6.68 -18.99
CA ALA A 35 -7.80 -7.82 -19.32
C ALA A 35 -6.36 -7.61 -18.82
N CYS A 36 -5.71 -8.68 -18.37
CA CYS A 36 -4.31 -8.67 -17.96
C CYS A 36 -3.42 -8.39 -19.19
N PRO A 37 -2.46 -7.44 -19.11
CA PRO A 37 -1.58 -7.12 -20.23
C PRO A 37 -0.63 -8.26 -20.61
N ASP A 38 -0.37 -9.21 -19.71
CA ASP A 38 0.60 -10.29 -19.95
C ASP A 38 -0.05 -11.56 -20.51
N CYS A 39 -1.28 -11.87 -20.10
CA CYS A 39 -1.94 -13.15 -20.45
C CYS A 39 -3.37 -13.00 -21.00
N GLY A 40 -3.91 -11.78 -21.08
CA GLY A 40 -5.26 -11.53 -21.59
C GLY A 40 -6.40 -11.99 -20.67
N ALA A 41 -6.10 -12.56 -19.51
CA ALA A 41 -7.10 -13.02 -18.55
C ALA A 41 -7.99 -11.87 -18.05
N PRO A 42 -9.28 -12.12 -17.75
CA PRO A 42 -10.17 -11.09 -17.22
C PRO A 42 -9.72 -10.63 -15.83
N VAL A 43 -9.49 -9.33 -15.65
CA VAL A 43 -9.07 -8.72 -14.38
C VAL A 43 -10.08 -7.72 -13.85
N ARG A 44 -10.07 -7.51 -12.54
CA ARG A 44 -10.88 -6.50 -11.85
C ARG A 44 -9.97 -5.63 -10.98
N ARG A 45 -10.37 -4.38 -10.80
CA ARG A 45 -9.69 -3.47 -9.88
C ARG A 45 -10.02 -3.85 -8.43
N VAL A 46 -8.99 -3.99 -7.60
CA VAL A 46 -9.10 -4.26 -6.17
C VAL A 46 -8.97 -2.95 -5.41
N ILE A 47 -9.84 -2.74 -4.43
CA ILE A 47 -9.72 -1.63 -3.48
C ILE A 47 -8.98 -2.18 -2.27
N THR A 48 -7.68 -1.93 -2.21
CA THR A 48 -6.85 -2.34 -1.09
C THR A 48 -7.05 -1.36 0.07
N ALA A 49 -7.26 -1.89 1.27
CA ALA A 49 -7.32 -1.05 2.46
C ALA A 49 -5.94 -0.41 2.69
N PRO A 50 -5.86 0.91 2.89
CA PRO A 50 -4.61 1.51 3.33
C PRO A 50 -4.21 0.89 4.66
N ALA A 51 -2.90 0.78 4.91
CA ALA A 51 -2.39 0.30 6.19
C ALA A 51 -2.68 1.35 7.29
N ILE A 52 -3.89 1.33 7.85
CA ILE A 52 -4.31 2.18 8.95
C ILE A 52 -3.93 1.46 10.26
N GLY A 53 -2.79 1.83 10.85
CA GLY A 53 -2.34 1.25 12.11
C GLY A 53 -0.88 1.54 12.43
N ARG A 54 -0.43 1.16 13.63
CA ARG A 54 0.99 1.25 14.01
C ARG A 54 1.82 0.33 13.14
N SER A 55 2.95 0.81 12.64
CA SER A 55 3.87 0.01 11.82
C SER A 55 4.28 -1.26 12.57
N LYS A 56 4.11 -2.44 11.95
CA LYS A 56 4.60 -3.72 12.50
C LYS A 56 6.14 -3.76 12.67
N SER A 57 6.85 -2.80 12.10
CA SER A 57 8.31 -2.72 12.06
C SER A 57 9.00 -2.43 13.40
N LYS A 58 8.26 -2.26 14.51
CA LYS A 58 8.82 -1.87 15.83
C LYS A 58 9.74 -0.66 15.73
N LEU A 59 9.40 0.30 14.88
CA LEU A 59 10.24 1.45 14.57
C LEU A 59 10.55 2.28 15.82
N ASP A 60 9.54 2.48 16.68
CA ASP A 60 9.69 3.16 17.97
C ASP A 60 10.72 2.46 18.89
N ASP A 61 10.65 1.13 19.00
CA ASP A 61 11.58 0.37 19.84
C ASP A 61 13.03 0.49 19.32
N ARG A 62 13.21 0.44 18.00
CA ARG A 62 14.53 0.61 17.35
C ARG A 62 15.07 2.02 17.51
N ALA A 63 14.20 3.03 17.38
CA ALA A 63 14.57 4.42 17.59
C ALA A 63 15.04 4.65 19.03
N LYS A 64 14.31 4.11 20.02
CA LYS A 64 14.72 4.15 21.42
C LYS A 64 16.06 3.46 21.65
N ALA A 65 16.26 2.26 21.09
CA ALA A 65 17.51 1.50 21.24
C ALA A 65 18.71 2.20 20.58
N ALA A 66 18.49 2.91 19.48
CA ALA A 66 19.52 3.70 18.81
C ALA A 66 19.76 5.07 19.48
N GLY A 67 19.11 5.37 20.61
CA GLY A 67 19.32 6.59 21.38
C GLY A 67 18.56 7.82 20.84
N PHE A 68 17.60 7.63 19.93
CA PHE A 68 16.77 8.73 19.46
C PHE A 68 15.81 9.18 20.56
N THR A 69 15.65 10.49 20.67
CA THR A 69 14.68 11.12 21.56
C THR A 69 13.36 11.36 20.82
N LYS A 70 12.25 10.87 21.37
CA LYS A 70 10.92 11.11 20.79
C LYS A 70 10.21 12.25 21.49
N LEU A 71 9.84 13.28 20.74
CA LEU A 71 9.11 14.44 21.24
C LEU A 71 7.65 14.39 20.82
N LYS A 72 6.72 14.49 21.77
CA LYS A 72 5.29 14.63 21.52
C LYS A 72 4.90 16.10 21.66
N ARG A 73 4.33 16.68 20.60
CA ARG A 73 3.85 18.06 20.63
C ARG A 73 2.58 18.15 21.47
N LEU A 74 2.59 18.97 22.51
CA LEU A 74 1.43 19.21 23.38
C LEU A 74 0.60 20.41 22.89
N GLY A 75 1.25 21.44 22.32
CA GLY A 75 0.61 22.65 21.80
C GLY A 75 1.54 23.87 21.89
N LYS A 76 1.25 24.96 21.17
CA LYS A 76 1.96 26.27 21.27
C LYS A 76 3.50 26.26 21.30
N GLY A 77 4.14 25.25 20.70
CA GLY A 77 5.61 25.12 20.68
C GLY A 77 6.20 24.33 21.86
N GLU A 78 5.34 23.78 22.71
CA GLU A 78 5.72 22.92 23.82
C GLU A 78 5.75 21.45 23.37
N TYR A 79 6.81 20.76 23.80
CA TYR A 79 7.08 19.38 23.47
C TYR A 79 7.42 18.61 24.74
N GLU A 80 6.81 17.44 24.89
CA GLU A 80 7.12 16.50 25.97
C GLU A 80 8.05 15.41 25.44
N LYS A 81 9.13 15.15 26.17
CA LYS A 81 10.02 14.03 25.88
C LYS A 81 9.39 12.72 26.32
N MET A 82 9.19 11.81 25.37
CA MET A 82 8.62 10.49 25.64
C MET A 82 9.69 9.48 26.09
N TYR A 83 10.89 9.54 25.49
CA TYR A 83 12.11 8.82 25.85
C TYR A 83 13.28 9.43 25.09
#